data_AF-A0A962GCF1-F1
#
_entry.id   AF-A0A962GCF1-F1
#
_cell.length_a   1.000
_cell.length_b   1.000
_cell.length_c   1.000
_cell.angle_alpha   90.00
_cell.angle_beta   90.00
_cell.angle_gamma   90.00
#
_symmetry.space_group_name_H-M   'P 1'
#
loop_
_entity.id
_entity.type
_entity.pdbx_description
1 polymer ?
#
loop_
_entity_poly.entity_id
_entity_poly.type
_entity_poly.pdbx_seq_one_letter_code
_entity_poly.pdbx_strand_id
1 'polypeptide(L)'
;MPFTAHWIFGLAFSAALIPTASAAAHRDLACTIAAGGCDAVVGSGSGVIWVRESDPPPAPLTDYVGKTLCIRNGTYSGIWLEHVIAAEAAPLTITNCGGQVVSKPPAGQPANPIAIGKYSRYIRLSGTGSTAHTYGIVAWSIHPEQHMIDIAGGASDVALEYLEIRGNDSGGVAAQLTGGVGISYKTYPNCTTGEFTAANWALHGVDIEHVYVHDTLREGMYIGPSHYGSIPANGYTPGWACPGGVVLAEAPVLGLAIIRDNRVENI
;
A
#
# COMPACT_ATOMS: atom_id res chain seq x y z
N MET A 1 -2.78 73.33 35.05
CA MET A 1 -2.52 72.08 34.32
C MET A 1 -2.98 72.28 32.88
N PRO A 2 -2.10 72.57 31.92
CA PRO A 2 -2.51 72.78 30.53
C PRO A 2 -2.36 71.51 29.68
N PHE A 3 -3.32 71.35 28.78
CA PHE A 3 -3.41 70.36 27.72
C PHE A 3 -2.21 70.44 26.77
N THR A 4 -1.66 69.29 26.37
CA THR A 4 -0.74 69.18 25.23
C THR A 4 -1.40 68.35 24.13
N ALA A 5 -1.71 69.03 23.02
CA ALA A 5 -2.19 68.45 21.77
C ALA A 5 -1.03 67.78 21.04
N HIS A 6 -1.23 66.53 20.58
CA HIS A 6 -0.34 65.89 19.63
C HIS A 6 -0.96 65.93 18.24
N TRP A 7 -0.12 66.34 17.30
CA TRP A 7 -0.42 66.59 15.89
C TRP A 7 -0.57 65.29 15.11
N ILE A 8 -1.59 65.24 14.26
CA ILE A 8 -1.82 64.22 13.23
C ILE A 8 -0.99 64.63 12.01
N PHE A 9 -0.05 63.78 11.58
CA PHE A 9 0.52 63.84 10.23
C PHE A 9 -0.05 62.71 9.39
N GLY A 10 -0.88 63.09 8.42
CA GLY A 10 -1.34 62.21 7.36
C GLY A 10 -0.24 62.02 6.32
N LEU A 11 0.04 60.77 5.99
CA LEU A 11 0.80 60.39 4.80
C LEU A 11 -0.15 59.66 3.86
N ALA A 12 -0.54 60.35 2.81
CA ALA A 12 -1.15 59.76 1.63
C ALA A 12 -0.03 59.14 0.77
N PHE A 13 -0.15 57.85 0.47
CA PHE A 13 0.64 57.21 -0.58
C PHE A 13 -0.28 56.44 -1.53
N SER A 14 -0.05 56.69 -2.81
CA SER A 14 -0.82 56.30 -3.98
C SER A 14 -1.10 54.81 -4.08
N ALA A 15 -2.34 54.49 -4.47
CA ALA A 15 -2.71 53.18 -4.96
C ALA A 15 -1.97 52.89 -6.28
N ALA A 16 -1.02 51.97 -6.24
CA ALA A 16 -0.49 51.33 -7.44
C ALA A 16 -1.39 50.14 -7.79
N LEU A 17 -1.92 50.15 -9.02
CA LEU A 17 -2.63 49.04 -9.64
C LEU A 17 -1.70 47.82 -9.72
N ILE A 18 -2.04 46.76 -8.99
CA ILE A 18 -1.40 45.45 -9.15
C ILE A 18 -2.13 44.72 -10.30
N PRO A 19 -1.43 44.30 -11.37
CA PRO A 19 -2.04 43.52 -12.43
C PRO A 19 -2.49 42.16 -11.90
N THR A 20 -3.73 41.81 -12.21
CA THR A 20 -4.30 40.49 -11.93
C THR A 20 -3.90 39.47 -13.00
N ALA A 21 -3.65 38.26 -12.49
CA ALA A 21 -3.90 36.94 -13.08
C ALA A 21 -2.74 36.16 -13.73
N SER A 22 -2.54 35.00 -13.09
CA SER A 22 -2.38 33.67 -13.68
C SER A 22 -0.97 33.15 -13.97
N ALA A 23 -0.41 32.51 -12.94
CA ALA A 23 -0.12 31.08 -12.98
C ALA A 23 0.00 30.60 -11.53
N ALA A 24 -1.07 30.01 -11.00
CA ALA A 24 -1.03 29.27 -9.74
C ALA A 24 -0.18 28.01 -9.94
N ALA A 25 1.15 28.16 -9.88
CA ALA A 25 2.03 27.05 -9.61
C ALA A 25 1.84 26.71 -8.13
N HIS A 26 1.15 25.60 -7.85
CA HIS A 26 1.00 25.01 -6.52
C HIS A 26 2.39 24.88 -5.86
N ARG A 27 2.77 25.86 -5.02
CA ARG A 27 4.01 25.87 -4.25
C ARG A 27 3.85 25.49 -2.77
N ASP A 28 2.65 25.11 -2.35
CA ASP A 28 2.34 24.92 -0.92
C ASP A 28 1.91 23.51 -0.54
N LEU A 29 2.65 22.49 -1.01
CA LEU A 29 2.75 21.19 -0.32
C LEU A 29 4.16 20.65 -0.56
N ALA A 30 5.15 21.34 0.02
CA ALA A 30 6.47 20.76 0.17
C ALA A 30 6.31 19.55 1.10
N CYS A 31 6.34 18.34 0.51
CA CYS A 31 6.73 17.14 1.26
C CYS A 31 8.00 17.51 2.02
N THR A 32 7.97 17.65 3.35
CA THR A 32 9.19 17.57 4.16
C THR A 32 9.62 16.11 4.22
N ILE A 33 9.81 15.52 3.04
CA ILE A 33 10.69 14.39 2.90
C ILE A 33 12.09 15.00 2.88
N ALA A 34 13.02 14.40 3.61
CA ALA A 34 14.41 14.83 3.63
C ALA A 34 14.86 15.22 2.20
N ALA A 35 15.55 16.37 2.08
CA ALA A 35 15.87 16.96 0.78
C ALA A 35 16.47 15.93 -0.20
N GLY A 36 15.75 15.64 -1.29
CA GLY A 36 16.10 14.63 -2.31
C GLY A 36 15.23 13.37 -2.37
N GLY A 37 14.22 13.20 -1.51
CA GLY A 37 13.60 11.88 -1.27
C GLY A 37 12.35 11.47 -2.08
N CYS A 38 11.93 12.18 -3.13
CA CYS A 38 10.86 11.72 -4.03
C CYS A 38 11.23 11.97 -5.49
N ASP A 39 11.12 10.96 -6.34
CA ASP A 39 11.17 11.11 -7.79
C ASP A 39 9.83 11.59 -8.36
N ALA A 40 8.71 11.22 -7.73
CA ALA A 40 7.38 11.71 -8.09
C ALA A 40 6.45 11.73 -6.88
N VAL A 41 5.47 12.65 -6.91
CA VAL A 41 4.36 12.67 -5.96
C VAL A 41 3.10 12.17 -6.66
N VAL A 42 2.44 11.18 -6.06
CA VAL A 42 1.22 10.56 -6.60
C VAL A 42 0.04 10.77 -5.65
N GLY A 43 -1.16 10.63 -6.20
CA GLY A 43 -2.41 10.81 -5.47
C GLY A 43 -2.83 12.27 -5.31
N SER A 44 -4.14 12.47 -5.27
CA SER A 44 -4.79 13.78 -5.11
C SER A 44 -5.26 14.04 -3.67
N GLY A 45 -5.06 13.09 -2.76
CA GLY A 45 -5.65 13.04 -1.42
C GLY A 45 -6.93 12.21 -1.32
N SER A 46 -7.45 11.70 -2.45
CA SER A 46 -8.64 10.84 -2.51
C SER A 46 -8.67 9.97 -3.76
N GLY A 47 -9.65 9.06 -3.85
CA GLY A 47 -9.85 8.18 -5.01
C GLY A 47 -8.91 6.98 -5.03
N VAL A 48 -8.70 6.39 -6.20
CA VAL A 48 -7.77 5.27 -6.38
C VAL A 48 -6.43 5.78 -6.89
N ILE A 49 -5.34 5.28 -6.33
CA ILE A 49 -4.00 5.43 -6.91
C ILE A 49 -3.66 4.18 -7.70
N TRP A 50 -3.38 4.35 -8.98
CA TRP A 50 -2.72 3.36 -9.81
C TRP A 50 -1.28 3.80 -10.06
N VAL A 51 -0.30 3.03 -9.59
CA VAL A 51 1.10 3.27 -9.96
C VAL A 51 1.35 2.82 -11.40
N ARG A 52 0.66 1.76 -11.81
CA ARG A 52 0.57 1.36 -13.21
C ARG A 52 -0.74 0.64 -13.41
N GLU A 53 -1.45 1.07 -14.45
CA GLU A 53 -2.61 0.38 -14.98
C GLU A 53 -2.25 0.02 -16.41
N SER A 54 -2.21 -1.26 -16.75
CA SER A 54 -2.11 -1.66 -18.14
C SER A 54 -2.48 -3.12 -18.33
N ASP A 55 -3.62 -3.33 -18.98
CA ASP A 55 -3.91 -4.52 -19.77
C ASP A 55 -4.06 -4.06 -21.23
N PRO A 56 -3.28 -4.58 -22.21
CA PRO A 56 -2.28 -5.62 -22.08
C PRO A 56 -0.99 -5.15 -21.40
N PRO A 57 -0.19 -6.05 -20.80
CA PRO A 57 1.07 -5.70 -20.17
C PRO A 57 2.05 -5.16 -21.21
N PRO A 58 2.52 -3.90 -21.09
CA PRO A 58 3.70 -3.49 -21.82
C PRO A 58 4.88 -4.34 -21.32
N ALA A 59 5.92 -4.48 -22.14
CA ALA A 59 7.17 -5.10 -21.73
C ALA A 59 7.59 -4.63 -20.31
N PRO A 60 8.30 -5.45 -19.51
CA PRO A 60 8.84 -5.02 -18.23
C PRO A 60 9.52 -3.65 -18.38
N LEU A 61 8.92 -2.62 -17.80
CA LEU A 61 9.44 -1.25 -17.87
C LEU A 61 10.24 -1.03 -16.60
N THR A 62 11.54 -0.87 -16.78
CA THR A 62 12.51 -0.54 -15.73
C THR A 62 12.42 0.92 -15.28
N ASP A 63 11.37 1.65 -15.67
CA ASP A 63 11.20 3.08 -15.40
C ASP A 63 11.08 3.39 -13.90
N TYR A 64 10.75 2.37 -13.08
CA TYR A 64 10.64 2.43 -11.63
C TYR A 64 11.91 2.00 -10.88
N VAL A 65 12.98 1.60 -11.58
CA VAL A 65 14.24 1.18 -10.95
C VAL A 65 14.82 2.34 -10.13
N GLY A 66 15.00 2.10 -8.83
CA GLY A 66 15.55 3.07 -7.87
C GLY A 66 14.68 4.29 -7.61
N LYS A 67 13.43 4.29 -8.09
CA LYS A 67 12.53 5.43 -7.93
C LYS A 67 11.88 5.44 -6.55
N THR A 68 11.62 6.64 -6.03
CA THR A 68 10.81 6.86 -4.84
C THR A 68 9.53 7.61 -5.22
N LEU A 69 8.38 6.95 -5.04
CA LEU A 69 7.05 7.52 -5.23
C LEU A 69 6.46 7.92 -3.88
N CYS A 70 6.09 9.18 -3.78
CA CYS A 70 5.55 9.74 -2.55
C CYS A 70 4.05 9.97 -2.67
N ILE A 71 3.26 9.28 -1.87
CA ILE A 71 1.82 9.40 -1.86
C ILE A 71 1.44 10.61 -1.02
N ARG A 72 0.74 11.58 -1.61
CA ARG A 72 0.19 12.72 -0.86
C ARG A 72 -0.74 12.21 0.24
N ASN A 73 -0.64 12.77 1.45
CA ASN A 73 -1.55 12.46 2.56
C ASN A 73 -3.04 12.58 2.15
N GLY A 74 -3.87 11.73 2.72
CA GLY A 74 -5.30 11.67 2.38
C GLY A 74 -5.89 10.28 2.54
N THR A 75 -7.16 10.15 2.18
CA THR A 75 -7.91 8.90 2.27
C THR A 75 -8.30 8.42 0.88
N TYR A 76 -7.68 7.34 0.44
CA TYR A 76 -7.85 6.72 -0.86
C TYR A 76 -8.77 5.51 -0.78
N SER A 77 -9.52 5.23 -1.84
CA SER A 77 -10.33 4.01 -1.95
C SER A 77 -9.52 2.80 -2.38
N GLY A 78 -8.27 2.99 -2.82
CA GLY A 78 -7.35 1.93 -3.22
C GLY A 78 -5.96 2.45 -3.58
N ILE A 79 -4.93 1.65 -3.32
CA ILE A 79 -3.55 1.87 -3.79
C ILE A 79 -3.09 0.60 -4.49
N TRP A 80 -3.03 0.65 -5.81
CA TRP A 80 -2.89 -0.56 -6.64
C TRP A 80 -1.70 -0.46 -7.60
N LEU A 81 -0.99 -1.58 -7.71
CA LEU A 81 0.21 -1.74 -8.51
C LEU A 81 0.15 -3.03 -9.31
N GLU A 82 0.44 -2.95 -10.60
CA GLU A 82 0.50 -4.10 -11.49
C GLU A 82 1.66 -3.97 -12.46
N HIS A 83 2.31 -5.08 -12.80
CA HIS A 83 3.41 -5.12 -13.76
C HIS A 83 4.60 -4.19 -13.41
N VAL A 84 4.84 -3.87 -12.15
CA VAL A 84 5.93 -2.98 -11.76
C VAL A 84 7.17 -3.80 -11.42
N ILE A 85 8.22 -3.69 -12.23
CA ILE A 85 9.48 -4.43 -12.01
C ILE A 85 10.62 -3.42 -11.86
N ALA A 86 11.16 -3.31 -10.65
CA ALA A 86 12.39 -2.56 -10.37
C ALA A 86 13.61 -3.51 -10.34
N ALA A 87 14.65 -3.19 -9.57
CA ALA A 87 15.83 -4.05 -9.43
C ALA A 87 16.13 -4.32 -7.94
N GLU A 88 16.68 -5.50 -7.62
CA GLU A 88 17.05 -5.86 -6.25
C GLU A 88 17.98 -4.82 -5.60
N ALA A 89 19.00 -4.38 -6.33
CA ALA A 89 19.94 -3.35 -5.86
C ALA A 89 19.35 -1.93 -5.84
N ALA A 90 18.18 -1.73 -6.45
CA ALA A 90 17.53 -0.43 -6.60
C ALA A 90 16.00 -0.62 -6.69
N PRO A 91 15.33 -0.96 -5.58
CA PRO A 91 13.90 -1.23 -5.56
C PRO A 91 13.11 0.06 -5.81
N LEU A 92 11.86 -0.10 -6.24
CA LEU A 92 10.88 0.98 -6.18
C LEU A 92 10.49 1.20 -4.73
N THR A 93 10.68 2.40 -4.20
CA THR A 93 10.18 2.77 -2.87
C THR A 93 8.88 3.56 -3.01
N ILE A 94 7.86 3.19 -2.26
CA ILE A 94 6.57 3.90 -2.19
C ILE A 94 6.38 4.31 -0.75
N THR A 95 6.22 5.61 -0.50
CA THR A 95 6.10 6.14 0.86
C THR A 95 5.03 7.21 0.96
N ASN A 96 4.47 7.45 2.15
CA ASN A 96 3.62 8.61 2.39
C ASN A 96 4.44 9.92 2.35
N CYS A 97 3.77 11.04 2.02
CA CYS A 97 4.31 12.40 2.09
C CYS A 97 3.29 13.33 2.76
N GLY A 98 3.78 14.22 3.63
CA GLY A 98 2.98 15.33 4.17
C GLY A 98 1.96 14.92 5.23
N GLY A 99 2.03 13.68 5.72
CA GLY A 99 1.14 13.13 6.75
C GLY A 99 0.84 11.65 6.52
N GLN A 100 -0.16 11.14 7.23
CA GLN A 100 -0.64 9.77 7.07
C GLN A 100 -1.45 9.59 5.78
N VAL A 101 -1.25 8.46 5.11
CA VAL A 101 -2.02 8.00 3.97
C VAL A 101 -2.90 6.86 4.45
N VAL A 102 -4.19 6.95 4.19
CA VAL A 102 -5.15 5.90 4.55
C VAL A 102 -5.74 5.33 3.28
N SER A 103 -5.58 4.04 3.03
CA SER A 103 -6.35 3.32 2.03
C SER A 103 -7.53 2.64 2.70
N LYS A 104 -8.73 3.09 2.36
CA LYS A 104 -10.01 2.63 2.88
C LYS A 104 -11.05 2.60 1.76
N PRO A 105 -11.29 1.45 1.13
CA PRO A 105 -12.39 1.24 0.20
C PRO A 105 -13.73 1.63 0.82
N PRO A 106 -14.71 2.12 0.03
CA PRO A 106 -16.05 2.38 0.51
C PRO A 106 -16.68 1.13 1.15
N ALA A 107 -17.46 1.33 2.21
CA ALA A 107 -18.17 0.25 2.89
C ALA A 107 -19.02 -0.55 1.88
N GLY A 108 -18.90 -1.88 1.90
CA GLY A 108 -19.66 -2.78 1.03
C GLY A 108 -19.06 -2.98 -0.38
N GLN A 109 -17.95 -2.35 -0.72
CA GLN A 109 -17.22 -2.70 -1.95
C GLN A 109 -16.18 -3.78 -1.66
N PRO A 110 -16.10 -4.90 -2.40
CA PRO A 110 -15.12 -5.95 -2.17
C PRO A 110 -13.77 -5.63 -2.85
N ALA A 111 -13.23 -4.43 -2.63
CA ALA A 111 -11.94 -4.01 -3.18
C ALA A 111 -10.86 -4.03 -2.11
N ASN A 112 -9.67 -4.58 -2.40
CA ASN A 112 -8.56 -4.56 -1.45
C ASN A 112 -8.03 -3.12 -1.28
N PRO A 113 -7.84 -2.60 -0.05
CA PRO A 113 -7.24 -1.29 0.18
C PRO A 113 -5.89 -1.13 -0.52
N ILE A 114 -5.00 -2.11 -0.40
CA ILE A 114 -3.70 -2.11 -1.08
C ILE A 114 -3.55 -3.42 -1.85
N ALA A 115 -3.18 -3.33 -3.13
CA ALA A 115 -3.00 -4.49 -4.00
C ALA A 115 -1.71 -4.37 -4.82
N ILE A 116 -0.86 -5.38 -4.76
CA ILE A 116 0.38 -5.49 -5.53
C ILE A 116 0.32 -6.80 -6.32
N GLY A 117 0.12 -6.68 -7.63
CA GLY A 117 -0.25 -7.80 -8.47
C GLY A 117 0.60 -7.95 -9.72
N LYS A 118 0.24 -8.97 -10.52
CA LYS A 118 0.66 -9.17 -11.91
C LYS A 118 2.17 -9.04 -12.12
N TYR A 119 2.93 -9.96 -11.55
CA TYR A 119 4.40 -10.08 -11.70
C TYR A 119 5.21 -8.89 -11.19
N SER A 120 4.64 -8.06 -10.32
CA SER A 120 5.37 -6.93 -9.73
C SER A 120 6.50 -7.40 -8.81
N ARG A 121 7.70 -6.82 -8.92
CA ARG A 121 8.90 -7.22 -8.17
C ARG A 121 9.82 -6.07 -7.77
N TYR A 122 10.52 -6.28 -6.66
CA TYR A 122 11.50 -5.36 -6.06
C TYR A 122 10.86 -4.05 -5.61
N ILE A 123 9.86 -4.15 -4.74
CA ILE A 123 9.07 -3.02 -4.25
C ILE A 123 9.24 -2.91 -2.75
N ARG A 124 9.38 -1.69 -2.24
CA ARG A 124 9.30 -1.36 -0.82
C ARG A 124 8.11 -0.43 -0.59
N LEU A 125 7.14 -0.84 0.21
CA LEU A 125 6.07 0.01 0.71
C LEU A 125 6.38 0.43 2.14
N SER A 126 6.61 1.71 2.36
CA SER A 126 7.13 2.27 3.61
C SER A 126 6.23 3.35 4.17
N GLY A 127 5.85 3.27 5.45
CA GLY A 127 5.15 4.34 6.15
C GLY A 127 6.07 5.34 6.85
N THR A 128 7.35 5.44 6.48
CA THR A 128 8.35 6.26 7.17
C THR A 128 8.42 7.71 6.71
N GLY A 129 7.66 8.10 5.67
CA GLY A 129 7.76 9.43 5.07
C GLY A 129 7.20 10.59 5.89
N SER A 130 6.78 10.34 7.13
CA SER A 130 6.40 11.37 8.10
C SER A 130 6.87 10.99 9.51
N THR A 131 7.60 11.88 10.17
CA THR A 131 7.99 11.70 11.58
C THR A 131 6.84 11.90 12.57
N ALA A 132 5.71 12.45 12.11
CA ALA A 132 4.52 12.68 12.95
C ALA A 132 3.68 11.41 13.16
N HIS A 133 3.92 10.36 12.35
CA HIS A 133 3.15 9.12 12.39
C HIS A 133 4.11 7.94 12.39
N THR A 134 4.04 7.08 13.43
CA THR A 134 4.80 5.82 13.45
C THR A 134 4.45 4.93 12.27
N TYR A 135 3.16 4.87 11.92
CA TYR A 135 2.65 4.16 10.75
C TYR A 135 2.09 5.17 9.75
N GLY A 136 2.91 5.57 8.79
CA GLY A 136 2.54 6.61 7.81
C GLY A 136 1.59 6.15 6.72
N ILE A 137 1.41 4.83 6.54
CA ILE A 137 0.45 4.25 5.61
C ILE A 137 -0.45 3.27 6.38
N VAL A 138 -1.77 3.42 6.19
CA VAL A 138 -2.80 2.60 6.82
C VAL A 138 -3.59 1.85 5.73
N ALA A 139 -3.69 0.53 5.84
CA ALA A 139 -4.62 -0.29 5.07
C ALA A 139 -5.80 -0.65 5.97
N TRP A 140 -7.01 -0.25 5.58
CA TRP A 140 -8.17 -0.40 6.44
C TRP A 140 -9.41 -0.87 5.68
N SER A 141 -10.06 -1.89 6.23
CA SER A 141 -11.36 -2.34 5.76
C SER A 141 -12.21 -2.98 6.82
N ILE A 142 -13.53 -2.78 6.74
CA ILE A 142 -14.51 -3.52 7.54
C ILE A 142 -15.10 -4.74 6.80
N HIS A 143 -14.76 -4.96 5.53
CA HIS A 143 -15.38 -6.01 4.70
C HIS A 143 -14.73 -7.39 4.95
N PRO A 144 -15.50 -8.44 5.27
CA PRO A 144 -14.98 -9.72 5.77
C PRO A 144 -14.26 -10.57 4.71
N GLU A 145 -14.40 -10.25 3.42
CA GLU A 145 -13.76 -11.00 2.32
C GLU A 145 -12.52 -10.30 1.77
N GLN A 146 -12.18 -9.11 2.27
CA GLN A 146 -11.04 -8.36 1.74
C GLN A 146 -9.72 -8.79 2.36
N HIS A 147 -8.67 -8.65 1.57
CA HIS A 147 -7.29 -8.68 2.02
C HIS A 147 -6.82 -7.22 2.10
N MET A 148 -6.51 -6.72 3.31
CA MET A 148 -6.22 -5.30 3.50
C MET A 148 -4.97 -4.88 2.72
N ILE A 149 -3.94 -5.73 2.76
CA ILE A 149 -2.84 -5.74 1.80
C ILE A 149 -2.88 -7.08 1.08
N ASP A 150 -3.01 -7.06 -0.25
CA ASP A 150 -2.99 -8.25 -1.08
C ASP A 150 -1.81 -8.22 -2.06
N ILE A 151 -0.93 -9.21 -1.98
CA ILE A 151 0.22 -9.38 -2.84
C ILE A 151 0.08 -10.72 -3.55
N ALA A 152 -0.26 -10.66 -4.84
CA ALA A 152 -0.72 -11.82 -5.60
C ALA A 152 -0.31 -11.77 -7.09
N GLY A 153 -0.83 -12.70 -7.89
CA GLY A 153 -0.62 -12.72 -9.34
C GLY A 153 0.85 -12.80 -9.74
N GLY A 154 1.66 -13.56 -9.00
CA GLY A 154 3.09 -13.76 -9.29
C GLY A 154 4.01 -12.66 -8.76
N ALA A 155 3.49 -11.70 -7.98
CA ALA A 155 4.32 -10.71 -7.32
C ALA A 155 5.29 -11.36 -6.30
N SER A 156 6.50 -10.82 -6.18
CA SER A 156 7.59 -11.31 -5.31
C SER A 156 8.55 -10.17 -4.98
N ASP A 157 9.45 -10.35 -4.02
CA ASP A 157 10.45 -9.35 -3.62
C ASP A 157 9.79 -8.02 -3.20
N VAL A 158 8.80 -8.13 -2.31
CA VAL A 158 8.06 -7.00 -1.75
C VAL A 158 8.38 -6.88 -0.26
N ALA A 159 8.88 -5.70 0.11
CA ALA A 159 9.11 -5.28 1.48
C ALA A 159 7.97 -4.39 1.98
N LEU A 160 7.46 -4.68 3.18
CA LEU A 160 6.44 -3.88 3.88
C LEU A 160 7.02 -3.38 5.21
N GLU A 161 7.02 -2.07 5.42
CA GLU A 161 7.55 -1.49 6.66
C GLU A 161 6.74 -0.29 7.18
N TYR A 162 6.62 -0.16 8.51
CA TYR A 162 5.94 0.95 9.16
C TYR A 162 4.49 1.16 8.66
N LEU A 163 3.74 0.07 8.52
CA LEU A 163 2.35 0.06 8.08
C LEU A 163 1.39 -0.28 9.21
N GLU A 164 0.21 0.33 9.22
CA GLU A 164 -0.92 -0.09 10.07
C GLU A 164 -1.95 -0.80 9.20
N ILE A 165 -2.43 -1.95 9.67
CA ILE A 165 -3.41 -2.79 8.98
C ILE A 165 -4.53 -3.06 9.97
N ARG A 166 -5.74 -2.55 9.68
CA ARG A 166 -6.83 -2.63 10.64
C ARG A 166 -8.20 -2.97 10.07
N GLY A 167 -8.97 -3.71 10.87
CA GLY A 167 -10.34 -4.07 10.53
C GLY A 167 -11.39 -3.07 11.01
N ASN A 168 -11.29 -2.63 12.26
CA ASN A 168 -12.25 -1.71 12.87
C ASN A 168 -11.68 -0.29 13.01
N ASP A 169 -12.58 0.64 13.36
CA ASP A 169 -12.27 2.06 13.58
C ASP A 169 -12.25 2.43 15.07
N SER A 170 -12.56 1.46 15.94
CA SER A 170 -12.88 1.67 17.34
C SER A 170 -11.66 1.28 18.16
N GLY A 171 -10.71 2.21 18.26
CA GLY A 171 -9.44 2.05 18.97
C GLY A 171 -9.60 1.60 20.43
N GLY A 172 -9.74 0.30 20.64
CA GLY A 172 -9.81 -0.34 21.94
C GLY A 172 -11.20 -0.84 22.31
N VAL A 173 -11.28 -2.17 22.42
CA VAL A 173 -12.16 -2.95 23.30
C VAL A 173 -13.67 -2.86 23.00
N ALA A 174 -14.18 -3.96 22.43
CA ALA A 174 -15.60 -4.35 22.25
C ALA A 174 -16.29 -4.02 20.91
N ALA A 175 -15.58 -3.60 19.86
CA ALA A 175 -16.11 -3.64 18.51
C ALA A 175 -15.91 -5.05 17.93
N GLN A 176 -16.99 -5.63 17.38
CA GLN A 176 -16.95 -6.89 16.63
C GLN A 176 -15.80 -6.84 15.61
N LEU A 177 -14.99 -7.90 15.54
CA LEU A 177 -13.94 -8.03 14.54
C LEU A 177 -14.55 -7.84 13.15
N THR A 178 -13.91 -7.04 12.32
CA THR A 178 -14.36 -6.70 10.96
C THR A 178 -13.16 -6.69 10.03
N GLY A 179 -13.40 -6.63 8.72
CA GLY A 179 -12.31 -6.76 7.75
C GLY A 179 -11.85 -8.21 7.61
N GLY A 180 -11.41 -8.62 6.42
CA GLY A 180 -11.02 -10.01 6.18
C GLY A 180 -9.63 -10.32 6.73
N VAL A 181 -8.69 -10.56 5.83
CA VAL A 181 -7.29 -10.87 6.13
C VAL A 181 -6.50 -9.58 6.23
N GLY A 182 -5.58 -9.46 7.18
CA GLY A 182 -4.66 -8.33 7.28
C GLY A 182 -3.72 -8.26 6.07
N ILE A 183 -2.71 -9.12 6.04
CA ILE A 183 -1.75 -9.21 4.92
C ILE A 183 -1.91 -10.56 4.24
N SER A 184 -2.16 -10.57 2.94
CA SER A 184 -2.11 -11.74 2.07
C SER A 184 -0.93 -11.60 1.14
N TYR A 185 0.01 -12.53 1.18
CA TYR A 185 1.13 -12.59 0.25
C TYR A 185 1.24 -13.99 -0.32
N LYS A 186 0.46 -14.26 -1.35
CA LYS A 186 0.29 -15.59 -1.93
C LYS A 186 -0.14 -15.51 -3.38
N THR A 187 0.24 -16.51 -4.16
CA THR A 187 -0.28 -16.71 -5.51
C THR A 187 -0.65 -18.17 -5.67
N TYR A 188 -1.87 -18.45 -6.13
CA TYR A 188 -2.31 -19.80 -6.45
C TYR A 188 -1.98 -20.17 -7.90
N PRO A 189 -1.71 -21.45 -8.18
CA PRO A 189 -1.47 -21.92 -9.54
C PRO A 189 -2.72 -21.80 -10.43
N ASN A 190 -2.51 -21.55 -11.72
CA ASN A 190 -3.57 -21.51 -12.73
C ASN A 190 -3.62 -22.81 -13.55
N CYS A 191 -4.80 -23.41 -13.67
CA CYS A 191 -5.04 -24.63 -14.44
C CYS A 191 -4.85 -24.51 -15.95
N THR A 192 -5.01 -23.32 -16.52
CA THR A 192 -4.91 -23.09 -17.96
C THR A 192 -3.46 -23.01 -18.41
N THR A 193 -2.62 -22.30 -17.65
CA THR A 193 -1.23 -22.02 -18.03
C THR A 193 -0.21 -22.86 -17.26
N GLY A 194 -0.58 -23.42 -16.10
CA GLY A 194 0.36 -24.05 -15.18
C GLY A 194 1.33 -23.04 -14.54
N GLU A 195 1.06 -21.75 -14.68
CA GLU A 195 1.82 -20.69 -14.02
C GLU A 195 1.61 -20.76 -12.50
N PHE A 196 2.63 -20.37 -11.76
CA PHE A 196 2.66 -20.35 -10.29
C PHE A 196 2.58 -21.73 -9.60
N THR A 197 2.91 -22.79 -10.34
CA THR A 197 3.12 -24.12 -9.76
C THR A 197 4.51 -24.26 -9.14
N ALA A 198 4.68 -25.21 -8.23
CA ALA A 198 5.97 -25.53 -7.60
C ALA A 198 7.11 -25.84 -8.59
N ALA A 199 6.78 -26.32 -9.79
CA ALA A 199 7.75 -26.61 -10.83
C ALA A 199 8.19 -25.36 -11.61
N ASN A 200 7.35 -24.33 -11.66
CA ASN A 200 7.52 -23.19 -12.56
C ASN A 200 7.81 -21.87 -11.85
N TRP A 201 7.53 -21.77 -10.54
CA TRP A 201 7.64 -20.52 -9.80
C TRP A 201 7.79 -20.77 -8.29
N ALA A 202 8.35 -19.79 -7.60
CA ALA A 202 8.40 -19.71 -6.15
C ALA A 202 8.11 -18.26 -5.73
N LEU A 203 7.49 -18.10 -4.56
CA LEU A 203 7.35 -16.80 -3.92
C LEU A 203 8.70 -16.42 -3.31
N HIS A 204 9.27 -15.30 -3.73
CA HIS A 204 10.58 -14.82 -3.25
C HIS A 204 10.47 -13.54 -2.43
N GLY A 205 11.49 -13.30 -1.59
CA GLY A 205 11.82 -11.97 -1.07
C GLY A 205 10.69 -11.34 -0.27
N VAL A 206 10.10 -12.11 0.64
CA VAL A 206 9.07 -11.60 1.55
C VAL A 206 9.76 -10.94 2.73
N ASP A 207 9.66 -9.62 2.84
CA ASP A 207 10.21 -8.84 3.94
C ASP A 207 9.09 -8.03 4.62
N ILE A 208 8.82 -8.30 5.89
CA ILE A 208 7.75 -7.63 6.65
C ILE A 208 8.33 -7.27 8.01
N GLU A 209 8.47 -5.97 8.27
CA GLU A 209 8.98 -5.46 9.54
C GLU A 209 8.24 -4.22 10.03
N HIS A 210 8.17 -4.01 11.35
CA HIS A 210 7.51 -2.85 11.94
C HIS A 210 6.09 -2.61 11.41
N VAL A 211 5.29 -3.67 11.19
CA VAL A 211 3.87 -3.53 10.84
C VAL A 211 2.98 -3.79 12.06
N TYR A 212 1.86 -3.07 12.14
CA TYR A 212 0.84 -3.28 13.16
C TYR A 212 -0.45 -3.78 12.53
N VAL A 213 -0.75 -5.06 12.72
CA VAL A 213 -1.98 -5.70 12.25
C VAL A 213 -2.94 -5.86 13.42
N HIS A 214 -4.16 -5.33 13.33
CA HIS A 214 -5.12 -5.51 14.40
C HIS A 214 -6.60 -5.48 13.99
N ASP A 215 -7.42 -6.07 14.85
CA ASP A 215 -8.88 -6.03 14.75
C ASP A 215 -9.45 -6.63 13.45
N THR A 216 -8.75 -7.62 12.88
CA THR A 216 -9.15 -8.34 11.66
C THR A 216 -10.09 -9.50 11.99
N LEU A 217 -11.02 -9.88 11.11
CA LEU A 217 -11.92 -11.03 11.34
C LEU A 217 -11.30 -12.39 11.01
N ARG A 218 -10.29 -12.43 10.12
CA ARG A 218 -9.69 -13.68 9.61
C ARG A 218 -8.24 -13.79 10.03
N GLU A 219 -7.31 -14.05 9.12
CA GLU A 219 -5.89 -14.14 9.46
C GLU A 219 -5.25 -12.74 9.56
N GLY A 220 -4.38 -12.53 10.55
CA GLY A 220 -3.54 -11.33 10.58
C GLY A 220 -2.55 -11.29 9.42
N MET A 221 -1.88 -12.41 9.15
CA MET A 221 -0.98 -12.57 8.01
C MET A 221 -1.15 -13.98 7.39
N TYR A 222 -1.29 -14.04 6.07
CA TYR A 222 -1.35 -15.25 5.26
C TYR A 222 -0.27 -15.17 4.18
N ILE A 223 0.88 -15.80 4.44
CA ILE A 223 2.06 -15.78 3.58
C ILE A 223 2.29 -17.15 2.97
N GLY A 224 2.44 -17.18 1.65
CA GLY A 224 2.49 -18.41 0.86
C GLY A 224 1.13 -19.07 0.75
N PRO A 225 0.97 -20.01 -0.18
CA PRO A 225 -0.23 -20.81 -0.30
C PRO A 225 -0.17 -22.02 0.68
N SER A 226 -1.30 -22.42 1.27
CA SER A 226 -1.36 -23.35 2.44
C SER A 226 -1.41 -24.85 2.12
N HIS A 227 -1.31 -25.26 0.85
CA HIS A 227 -1.53 -26.64 0.41
C HIS A 227 -0.33 -27.18 -0.38
N TYR A 228 0.74 -27.48 0.34
CA TYR A 228 1.88 -28.19 -0.20
C TYR A 228 1.56 -29.69 -0.33
N GLY A 229 1.09 -30.13 -1.50
CA GLY A 229 1.11 -31.56 -1.87
C GLY A 229 -0.14 -32.42 -1.60
N SER A 230 -1.35 -31.86 -1.68
CA SER A 230 -2.64 -32.59 -1.61
C SER A 230 -2.94 -33.20 -0.22
N ILE A 231 -3.93 -32.65 0.49
CA ILE A 231 -4.48 -33.25 1.71
C ILE A 231 -5.82 -33.92 1.36
N PRO A 232 -6.04 -35.22 1.65
CA PRO A 232 -7.30 -35.87 1.34
C PRO A 232 -8.47 -35.27 2.14
N ALA A 233 -9.47 -34.81 1.40
CA ALA A 233 -10.89 -34.62 1.71
C ALA A 233 -11.30 -34.50 3.19
N ASN A 234 -11.30 -33.26 3.70
CA ASN A 234 -12.19 -32.81 4.78
C ASN A 234 -12.78 -31.42 4.43
N GLY A 235 -13.54 -31.34 3.33
CA GLY A 235 -14.47 -30.22 3.09
C GLY A 235 -13.91 -28.90 2.54
N TYR A 236 -12.62 -28.80 2.28
CA TYR A 236 -11.99 -27.69 1.56
C TYR A 236 -11.16 -28.32 0.44
N THR A 237 -11.49 -28.11 -0.84
CA THR A 237 -10.79 -28.77 -1.95
C THR A 237 -9.43 -28.09 -2.15
N PRO A 238 -8.31 -28.68 -1.67
CA PRO A 238 -7.03 -28.01 -1.56
C PRO A 238 -6.16 -28.28 -2.81
N GLY A 239 -5.44 -27.26 -3.27
CA GLY A 239 -4.87 -27.24 -4.62
C GLY A 239 -6.00 -27.09 -5.64
N TRP A 240 -5.89 -26.13 -6.55
CA TRP A 240 -6.94 -25.88 -7.53
C TRP A 240 -7.12 -27.15 -8.39
N ALA A 241 -8.17 -27.93 -8.11
CA ALA A 241 -8.48 -29.13 -8.86
C ALA A 241 -8.88 -28.69 -10.27
N CYS A 242 -7.95 -28.87 -11.21
CA CYS A 242 -8.20 -28.53 -12.60
C CYS A 242 -9.23 -29.50 -13.19
N PRO A 243 -9.89 -29.12 -14.30
CA PRO A 243 -10.75 -30.03 -15.04
C PRO A 243 -10.05 -31.39 -15.25
N GLY A 244 -10.75 -32.48 -14.92
CA GLY A 244 -10.19 -33.84 -14.97
C GLY A 244 -9.50 -34.32 -13.69
N GLY A 245 -9.56 -33.57 -12.58
CA GLY A 245 -9.03 -34.00 -11.29
C GLY A 245 -7.52 -33.84 -11.15
N VAL A 246 -6.89 -33.06 -12.04
CA VAL A 246 -5.46 -32.73 -11.95
C VAL A 246 -5.26 -31.77 -10.78
N VAL A 247 -4.33 -32.11 -9.88
CA VAL A 247 -3.95 -31.26 -8.76
C VAL A 247 -2.61 -30.60 -9.08
N LEU A 248 -2.57 -29.27 -9.00
CA LEU A 248 -1.36 -28.50 -9.17
C LEU A 248 -0.67 -28.27 -7.83
N ALA A 249 0.63 -28.58 -7.76
CA ALA A 249 1.44 -28.30 -6.60
C ALA A 249 1.63 -26.79 -6.45
N GLU A 250 1.33 -26.25 -5.27
CA GLU A 250 1.47 -24.84 -4.97
C GLU A 250 2.95 -24.47 -4.78
N ALA A 251 3.32 -23.26 -5.23
CA ALA A 251 4.69 -22.79 -5.21
C ALA A 251 5.27 -22.61 -3.80
N PRO A 252 6.55 -22.98 -3.57
CA PRO A 252 7.20 -22.77 -2.29
C PRO A 252 7.46 -21.28 -2.02
N VAL A 253 7.65 -20.94 -0.76
CA VAL A 253 8.17 -19.63 -0.32
C VAL A 253 9.67 -19.75 -0.07
N LEU A 254 10.47 -18.91 -0.72
CA LEU A 254 11.93 -18.90 -0.63
C LEU A 254 12.42 -17.51 -0.22
N GLY A 255 13.39 -17.43 0.70
CA GLY A 255 13.90 -16.13 1.18
C GLY A 255 12.87 -15.35 1.99
N LEU A 256 12.37 -15.97 3.06
CA LEU A 256 11.36 -15.42 3.96
C LEU A 256 12.01 -14.66 5.14
N ALA A 257 11.65 -13.40 5.32
CA ALA A 257 12.04 -12.55 6.44
C ALA A 257 10.81 -11.80 7.02
N ILE A 258 10.01 -12.46 7.87
CA ILE A 258 8.86 -11.83 8.57
C ILE A 258 9.25 -11.25 9.95
N ILE A 259 10.53 -11.26 10.31
CA ILE A 259 10.93 -11.47 11.72
C ILE A 259 11.52 -10.21 12.37
N ARG A 260 10.91 -9.02 12.25
CA ARG A 260 11.36 -7.85 13.02
C ARG A 260 10.22 -6.93 13.43
N ASP A 261 10.01 -6.80 14.74
CA ASP A 261 9.24 -5.71 15.37
C ASP A 261 7.79 -5.53 14.88
N ASN A 262 7.16 -6.62 14.41
CA ASN A 262 5.76 -6.64 14.04
C ASN A 262 4.85 -6.81 15.27
N ARG A 263 3.70 -6.14 15.27
CA ARG A 263 2.66 -6.27 16.30
C ARG A 263 1.39 -6.81 15.66
N VAL A 264 0.86 -7.92 16.19
CA VAL A 264 -0.38 -8.56 15.69
C VAL A 264 -1.30 -8.80 16.86
N GLU A 265 -2.51 -8.23 16.84
CA GLU A 265 -3.44 -8.25 17.99
C GLU A 265 -4.90 -8.33 17.53
N ASN A 266 -5.81 -8.86 18.37
CA ASN A 266 -7.25 -8.91 18.11
C ASN A 266 -7.60 -9.49 16.72
N ILE A 267 -7.34 -10.78 16.54
CA ILE A 267 -7.55 -11.54 15.29
C ILE A 267 -8.69 -12.53 15.49
#